data_AF-A0A968PID5-F1
#
_entry.id   AF-A0A968PID5-F1
#
_cell.length_a   1.000
_cell.length_b   1.000
_cell.length_c   1.000
_cell.angle_alpha   90.00
_cell.angle_beta   90.00
_cell.angle_gamma   90.00
#
_symmetry.space_group_name_H-M   'P 1'
#
loop_
_entity.id
_entity.type
_entity.pdbx_description
1 polymer ?
#
loop_
_entity_poly.entity_id
_entity_poly.type
_entity_poly.pdbx_seq_one_letter_code
_entity_poly.pdbx_strand_id
1 'polypeptide(L)'
;MPRRSEMVRCALTDEEIRADEAYWAPPLITVQQLVGTIFSTLLRDPSNLKHVLLAKQDDVAYSPAAREELAARRTAEQLKLLLALLVLLAVIVGIIWLITGSVFR
;
A
#
# COMPACT_ATOMS: atom_id res chain seq x y z
N MET A 1 16.30 9.10 -14.66
CA MET A 1 15.76 10.46 -14.46
C MET A 1 15.33 11.00 -15.81
N PRO A 2 14.05 11.39 -16.00
CA PRO A 2 13.53 11.93 -17.25
C PRO A 2 14.18 13.27 -17.62
N ARG A 3 14.24 13.60 -18.90
CA ARG A 3 14.78 14.90 -19.37
C ARG A 3 13.78 16.01 -19.05
N ARG A 4 14.26 17.24 -18.79
CA ARG A 4 13.45 18.43 -18.40
C ARG A 4 12.28 18.77 -19.35
N SER A 5 12.30 18.30 -20.59
CA SER A 5 11.27 18.54 -21.61
C SER A 5 10.39 17.32 -21.87
N GLU A 6 10.58 16.22 -21.13
CA GLU A 6 9.85 14.98 -21.30
C GLU A 6 8.48 15.08 -20.60
N MET A 7 7.43 14.66 -21.30
CA MET A 7 6.11 14.50 -20.70
C MET A 7 6.08 13.16 -19.95
N VAL A 8 5.64 13.19 -18.69
CA VAL A 8 5.43 12.01 -17.87
C VAL A 8 3.96 11.93 -17.48
N ARG A 9 3.46 10.72 -17.26
CA ARG A 9 2.05 10.52 -16.91
C ARG A 9 1.86 10.51 -15.39
N CYS A 10 0.90 11.28 -14.91
CA CYS A 10 0.51 11.31 -13.50
C CYS A 10 -0.06 9.95 -13.08
N ALA A 11 0.53 9.32 -12.08
CA ALA A 11 0.12 8.01 -11.59
C ALA A 11 -1.27 8.00 -10.92
N LEU A 12 -1.84 9.16 -10.57
CA LEU A 12 -3.17 9.27 -9.95
C LEU A 12 -4.28 9.62 -10.95
N THR A 13 -4.03 10.59 -11.83
CA THR A 13 -5.05 11.18 -12.72
C THR A 13 -4.91 10.78 -14.18
N ASP A 14 -3.83 10.06 -14.54
CA ASP A 14 -3.46 9.69 -15.91
C ASP A 14 -3.15 10.87 -16.85
N GLU A 15 -3.10 12.09 -16.32
CA GLU A 15 -2.78 13.32 -17.06
C GLU A 15 -1.30 13.40 -17.45
N GLU A 16 -0.99 13.96 -18.63
CA GLU A 16 0.37 14.25 -19.05
C GLU A 16 0.88 15.55 -18.42
N ILE A 17 1.99 15.46 -17.70
CA ILE A 17 2.64 16.59 -17.02
C ILE A 17 4.10 16.68 -17.42
N ARG A 18 4.69 17.87 -17.36
CA ARG A 18 6.13 18.03 -17.61
C ARG A 18 6.93 17.42 -16.47
N ALA A 19 7.99 16.69 -16.79
CA ALA A 19 8.81 15.99 -15.81
C ALA A 19 9.46 16.90 -14.74
N ASP A 20 9.72 18.17 -15.07
CA ASP A 20 10.27 19.17 -14.15
C ASP A 20 9.23 19.78 -13.20
N GLU A 21 7.96 19.73 -13.57
CA GLU A 21 6.83 20.17 -12.74
C GLU A 21 6.24 19.01 -11.91
N ALA A 22 6.60 17.76 -12.23
CA ALA A 22 6.12 16.58 -11.54
C ALA A 22 6.55 16.52 -10.07
N TYR A 23 5.60 16.19 -9.20
CA TYR A 23 5.86 15.82 -7.83
C TYR A 23 6.20 14.33 -7.76
N TRP A 24 7.46 14.01 -7.44
CA TRP A 24 7.96 12.65 -7.32
C TRP A 24 7.76 12.13 -5.91
N ALA A 25 6.99 11.04 -5.77
CA ALA A 25 6.71 10.42 -4.48
C ALA A 25 6.42 8.92 -4.64
N PRO A 26 6.47 8.14 -3.55
CA PRO A 26 6.16 6.72 -3.61
C PRO A 26 4.72 6.47 -4.12
N PRO A 27 4.50 5.36 -4.84
CA PRO A 27 3.20 5.05 -5.40
C PRO A 27 2.16 4.83 -4.29
N LEU A 28 0.90 5.15 -4.60
CA LEU A 28 -0.23 4.82 -3.73
C LEU A 28 -0.48 3.31 -3.80
N ILE A 29 -0.15 2.58 -2.74
CA ILE A 29 -0.49 1.16 -2.60
C ILE A 29 -1.83 1.04 -1.88
N THR A 30 -2.78 0.32 -2.46
CA THR A 30 -4.05 0.01 -1.77
C THR A 30 -3.91 -1.21 -0.86
N VAL A 31 -4.80 -1.34 0.13
CA VAL A 31 -4.83 -2.53 1.01
C VAL A 31 -4.97 -3.82 0.20
N GLN A 32 -5.80 -3.81 -0.84
CA GLN A 32 -6.01 -4.98 -1.70
C GLN A 32 -4.74 -5.36 -2.47
N GLN A 33 -4.01 -4.37 -3.00
CA GLN A 33 -2.74 -4.61 -3.68
C GLN A 33 -1.68 -5.15 -2.72
N LEU A 34 -1.59 -4.59 -1.51
CA LEU A 34 -0.65 -5.06 -0.49
C LEU A 34 -0.92 -6.52 -0.14
N VAL A 35 -2.18 -6.83 0.19
CA VAL A 35 -2.62 -8.19 0.54
C VAL A 35 -2.38 -9.16 -0.63
N GLY A 36 -2.81 -8.81 -1.84
CA GLY A 36 -2.60 -9.64 -3.03
C GLY A 36 -1.13 -9.90 -3.32
N THR A 37 -0.26 -8.90 -3.14
CA THR A 37 1.19 -9.03 -3.34
C THR A 37 1.80 -9.96 -2.29
N ILE A 38 1.41 -9.82 -1.01
CA ILE A 38 1.88 -10.71 0.06
C ILE A 38 1.46 -12.16 -0.21
N PHE A 39 0.18 -12.42 -0.50
CA PHE A 39 -0.31 -13.78 -0.74
C PHE A 39 0.30 -14.40 -1.99
N SER A 40 0.39 -13.66 -3.09
CA SER A 40 1.01 -14.16 -4.33
C SER A 40 2.50 -14.45 -4.14
N THR A 41 3.23 -13.61 -3.41
CA THR A 41 4.66 -13.83 -3.10
C THR A 41 4.81 -15.05 -2.19
N LEU A 42 4.01 -15.16 -1.14
CA LEU A 42 4.06 -16.30 -0.22
C LEU A 42 3.83 -17.64 -0.93
N LEU A 43 2.91 -17.68 -1.90
CA LEU A 43 2.56 -18.90 -2.64
C LEU A 43 3.55 -19.24 -3.76
N ARG A 44 4.16 -18.24 -4.40
CA ARG A 44 5.02 -18.44 -5.60
C ARG A 44 6.51 -18.39 -5.29
N ASP A 45 6.92 -17.52 -4.37
CA ASP A 45 8.33 -17.30 -4.02
C ASP A 45 8.45 -16.81 -2.56
N PRO A 46 8.24 -17.70 -1.58
CA PRO A 46 8.24 -17.32 -0.17
C PRO A 46 9.59 -16.78 0.31
N SER A 47 10.71 -17.17 -0.33
CA SER A 47 12.05 -16.65 -0.03
C SER A 47 12.18 -15.15 -0.26
N ASN A 48 11.43 -14.59 -1.22
CA ASN A 48 11.47 -13.17 -1.54
C ASN A 48 10.52 -12.29 -0.73
N LEU A 49 9.72 -12.86 0.19
CA LEU A 49 8.73 -12.10 0.95
C LEU A 49 9.35 -10.93 1.75
N LYS A 50 10.52 -11.16 2.35
CA LYS A 50 11.25 -10.11 3.08
C LYS A 50 11.64 -8.95 2.15
N HIS A 51 12.08 -9.27 0.94
CA HIS A 51 12.46 -8.26 -0.04
C HIS A 51 11.23 -7.46 -0.47
N VAL A 52 10.12 -8.11 -0.78
CA VAL A 52 8.87 -7.44 -1.16
C VAL A 52 8.34 -6.51 -0.06
N LEU A 53 8.46 -6.90 1.22
CA LEU A 53 7.97 -6.10 2.35
C LEU A 53 8.89 -4.92 2.73
N LEU A 54 10.19 -5.03 2.46
CA LEU A 54 11.20 -4.06 2.91
C LEU A 54 11.87 -3.30 1.77
N ALA A 55 11.60 -3.65 0.52
CA ALA A 55 12.14 -2.95 -0.63
C ALA A 55 11.59 -1.52 -0.67
N LYS A 56 12.50 -0.57 -0.88
CA LYS A 56 12.11 0.80 -1.21
C LYS A 56 11.41 0.77 -2.57
N GLN A 57 10.26 1.44 -2.65
CA GLN A 57 9.57 1.62 -3.91
C GLN A 57 10.15 2.79 -4.70
N ASP A 58 10.19 2.64 -6.01
CA ASP A 58 10.58 3.72 -6.91
C ASP A 58 9.51 4.81 -6.94
N ASP A 59 9.95 6.07 -6.90
CA ASP A 59 9.05 7.21 -6.95
C ASP A 59 8.38 7.33 -8.32
N VAL A 60 7.10 7.67 -8.32
CA VAL A 60 6.30 7.90 -9.52
C VAL A 60 5.90 9.37 -9.62
N ALA A 61 5.59 9.81 -10.83
CA ALA A 61 5.20 11.19 -11.10
C ALA A 61 3.75 11.43 -10.69
N TYR A 62 3.52 12.53 -9.97
CA TYR A 62 2.19 13.06 -9.64
C TYR A 62 2.08 14.52 -10.09
N SER A 63 0.88 14.92 -10.50
CA SER A 63 0.56 16.34 -10.72
C SER A 63 0.63 17.10 -9.39
N PRO A 64 1.22 18.31 -9.34
CA PRO A 64 1.20 19.16 -8.14
C PRO A 64 -0.20 19.45 -7.61
N ALA A 65 -1.19 19.56 -8.50
CA ALA A 65 -2.59 19.77 -8.14
C ALA A 65 -3.22 18.56 -7.43
N ALA A 66 -2.69 17.35 -7.68
CA ALA A 66 -3.20 16.11 -7.12
C ALA A 66 -2.64 15.78 -5.71
N ARG A 67 -1.82 16.66 -5.12
CA ARG A 67 -1.16 16.41 -3.82
C ARG A 67 -2.14 16.21 -2.67
N GLU A 68 -3.14 17.08 -2.56
CA GLU A 68 -4.17 16.99 -1.51
C GLU A 68 -5.01 15.72 -1.68
N GLU A 69 -5.37 15.39 -2.92
CA GLU A 69 -6.10 14.16 -3.23
C GLU A 69 -5.28 12.90 -2.90
N LEU A 70 -3.98 12.91 -3.23
CA LEU A 70 -3.06 11.83 -2.89
C LEU A 70 -2.96 11.64 -1.37
N ALA A 71 -2.85 12.72 -0.60
CA ALA A 71 -2.82 12.67 0.85
C ALA A 71 -4.13 12.10 1.43
N ALA A 72 -5.28 12.56 0.93
CA ALA A 72 -6.58 12.06 1.34
C ALA A 72 -6.75 10.56 1.06
N ARG A 73 -6.36 10.11 -0.14
CA ARG A 73 -6.42 8.68 -0.53
C ARG A 73 -5.45 7.84 0.30
N ARG A 74 -4.24 8.31 0.60
CA ARG A 74 -3.30 7.62 1.50
C ARG A 74 -3.88 7.44 2.89
N THR A 75 -4.46 8.48 3.48
CA THR A 75 -5.11 8.41 4.79
C THR A 75 -6.27 7.42 4.78
N ALA A 76 -7.07 7.40 3.72
CA ALA A 76 -8.16 6.45 3.57
C ALA A 76 -7.66 4.99 3.49
N GLU A 77 -6.63 4.72 2.69
CA GLU A 77 -6.02 3.37 2.60
C GLU A 77 -5.35 2.96 3.92
N GLN A 78 -4.69 3.88 4.62
CA GLN A 78 -4.13 3.63 5.95
C GLN A 78 -5.21 3.30 6.99
N LEU A 79 -6.33 4.01 6.97
CA LEU A 79 -7.46 3.73 7.85
C LEU A 79 -8.08 2.35 7.54
N LYS A 80 -8.22 2.00 6.27
CA LYS A 80 -8.66 0.66 5.85
C LYS A 80 -7.70 -0.42 6.36
N LEU A 81 -6.39 -0.19 6.25
CA LEU A 81 -5.38 -1.13 6.75
C LEU A 81 -5.49 -1.29 8.26
N LEU A 82 -5.61 -0.18 9.00
CA LEU A 82 -5.76 -0.20 10.46
C LEU A 82 -7.01 -0.98 10.86
N LEU A 83 -8.15 -0.70 10.23
CA LEU A 83 -9.40 -1.41 10.49
C LEU A 83 -9.25 -2.92 10.23
N ALA A 84 -8.63 -3.30 9.10
CA ALA A 84 -8.38 -4.70 8.77
C ALA A 84 -7.51 -5.40 9.82
N LEU A 85 -6.46 -4.73 10.31
CA LEU A 85 -5.60 -5.25 11.38
C LEU A 85 -6.34 -5.38 12.71
N LEU A 86 -7.20 -4.42 13.07
CA LEU A 86 -8.01 -4.49 14.29
C LEU A 86 -9.02 -5.64 14.24
N VAL A 87 -9.68 -5.85 13.10
CA VAL A 87 -10.58 -7.00 12.90
C VAL A 87 -9.81 -8.31 13.03
N LEU A 88 -8.64 -8.42 12.39
CA LEU A 88 -7.79 -9.60 12.48
C LEU A 88 -7.38 -9.89 13.93
N LEU A 89 -6.95 -8.86 14.67
CA LEU A 89 -6.59 -8.98 16.08
C LEU A 89 -7.77 -9.46 16.93
N ALA A 90 -8.96 -8.88 16.73
CA ALA A 90 -10.17 -9.26 17.46
C ALA A 90 -10.54 -10.74 17.21
N VAL A 91 -10.41 -11.21 15.97
CA VAL A 91 -10.64 -12.63 15.62
C VAL A 91 -9.64 -13.54 16.33
N ILE A 92 -8.35 -13.22 16.30
CA ILE A 92 -7.30 -14.02 16.95
C ILE A 92 -7.56 -14.10 18.47
N VAL A 93 -7.83 -12.97 19.12
CA VAL A 93 -8.13 -12.91 20.56
C VAL A 93 -9.40 -13.72 20.89
N GLY A 94 -10.45 -13.59 20.09
CA GLY A 94 -11.69 -14.35 20.28
C GLY A 94 -11.48 -15.86 20.17
N ILE A 95 -10.69 -16.33 19.20
CA ILE A 95 -10.34 -17.75 19.04
C ILE A 95 -9.54 -18.25 20.25
N ILE A 96 -8.52 -17.50 20.68
CA ILE A 96 -7.71 -17.88 21.85
C ILE A 96 -8.58 -18.00 23.09
N TRP A 97 -9.51 -17.07 23.29
CA TRP A 97 -10.43 -17.09 24.43
C TRP A 97 -11.39 -18.28 24.36
N LEU A 98 -11.92 -18.61 23.17
CA LEU A 98 -12.76 -19.79 22.97
C LEU A 98 -12.02 -21.10 23.29
N ILE A 99 -10.77 -21.21 22.85
CA ILE A 99 -9.95 -22.41 23.07
C ILE A 99 -9.53 -22.52 24.54
N THR A 100 -9.07 -21.44 25.17
CA THR A 100 -8.63 -21.48 26.58
C THR A 100 -9.80 -21.56 27.56
N GLY A 101 -10.90 -20.88 27.28
CA GLY A 101 -12.13 -20.94 28.08
C GLY A 101 -12.85 -22.29 28.01
N SER A 102 -12.63 -23.09 26.95
CA SER A 102 -13.14 -24.46 26.84
C SER A 102 -12.25 -25.51 27.51
N VAL A 103 -10.96 -25.21 27.77
CA VAL A 103 -10.01 -26.11 28.45
C VAL A 103 -10.13 -26.05 29.98
N PHE A 104 -10.63 -24.94 30.54
CA PHE A 104 -10.78 -24.73 31.99
C PHE A 104 -12.19 -24.99 32.54
N ARG A 105 -13.10 -25.52 31.72
CA ARG A 105 -14.48 -25.83 32.09
C ARG A 105 -14.68 -27.34 32.18
#